data_AF-A0A958YB58-F1
#
_entry.id   AF-A0A958YB58-F1
#
_cell.length_a   1.000
_cell.length_b   1.000
_cell.length_c   1.000
_cell.angle_alpha   90.00
_cell.angle_beta   90.00
_cell.angle_gamma   90.00
#
_symmetry.space_group_name_H-M   'P 1'
#
loop_
_entity.id
_entity.type
_entity.pdbx_description
1 polymer ?
#
loop_
_entity_poly.entity_id
_entity_poly.type
_entity_poly.pdbx_seq_one_letter_code
_entity_poly.pdbx_strand_id
1 'polypeptide(L)'
;MFINMLSYGQDLPKKGLTIKPEEKQDTITVSIDSLVPVKEIDTTVQDSVKPKKEFLTGLVTYKATDYTSFNKKEQRLYLYNMAEV
;
A
#
# COMPACT_ATOMS: atom_id res chain seq x y z
N MET A 1 -2.48 -53.38 -46.10
CA MET A 1 -3.38 -52.90 -45.02
C MET A 1 -3.64 -51.43 -45.28
N PHE A 2 -4.84 -51.07 -45.74
CA PHE A 2 -5.23 -49.68 -46.02
C PHE A 2 -5.97 -49.13 -44.79
N ILE A 3 -5.36 -48.19 -44.07
CA ILE A 3 -6.00 -47.49 -42.96
C ILE A 3 -6.55 -46.15 -43.45
N ASN A 4 -7.86 -45.98 -43.36
CA ASN A 4 -8.58 -44.75 -43.67
C ASN A 4 -8.22 -43.67 -42.63
N MET A 5 -7.52 -42.61 -43.04
CA MET A 5 -7.25 -41.44 -42.19
C MET A 5 -8.12 -40.24 -42.61
N LEU A 6 -9.43 -40.33 -42.44
CA LEU A 6 -10.28 -39.13 -42.45
C LEU A 6 -11.16 -39.17 -41.20
N SER A 7 -10.67 -38.58 -40.11
CA SER A 7 -11.47 -38.32 -38.92
C SER A 7 -11.96 -36.87 -38.99
N TYR A 8 -13.27 -36.69 -39.05
CA TYR A 8 -13.91 -35.40 -38.83
C TYR A 8 -14.38 -35.37 -37.37
N GLY A 9 -13.92 -34.37 -36.61
CA GLY A 9 -14.41 -34.10 -35.26
C GLY A 9 -15.82 -33.51 -35.31
N GLN A 10 -16.64 -33.78 -34.29
CA GLN A 10 -17.95 -33.13 -34.16
C GLN A 10 -17.77 -31.70 -33.62
N ASP A 11 -18.30 -30.71 -34.34
CA ASP A 11 -18.38 -29.33 -33.89
C ASP A 11 -19.41 -29.16 -32.77
N LEU A 12 -19.14 -28.24 -31.84
CA LEU A 12 -20.06 -27.96 -30.74
C LEU A 12 -21.38 -27.38 -31.29
N PRO A 13 -22.54 -27.82 -30.75
CA PRO A 13 -23.82 -27.28 -31.16
C PRO A 13 -23.89 -25.77 -30.90
N LYS A 14 -24.48 -25.03 -31.84
CA LYS A 14 -24.62 -23.57 -31.73
C LYS A 14 -25.45 -23.23 -30.48
N LYS A 15 -24.93 -22.31 -29.65
CA LYS A 15 -25.66 -21.82 -28.47
C LYS A 15 -26.95 -21.12 -28.91
N GLY A 16 -28.04 -21.41 -28.21
CA GLY A 16 -29.37 -20.85 -28.48
C GLY A 16 -29.45 -19.34 -28.29
N LEU A 17 -30.57 -18.76 -28.74
CA LEU A 17 -30.86 -17.33 -28.65
C LEU A 17 -30.80 -16.85 -27.19
N THR A 18 -29.99 -15.82 -26.94
CA THR A 18 -29.87 -15.21 -25.62
C THR A 18 -30.90 -14.09 -25.48
N ILE A 19 -31.90 -14.31 -24.62
CA ILE A 19 -32.90 -13.30 -24.28
C ILE A 19 -32.30 -12.43 -23.17
N LYS A 20 -32.17 -11.12 -23.40
CA LYS A 20 -31.72 -10.19 -22.35
C LYS A 20 -32.92 -9.81 -21.45
N PRO A 21 -32.75 -9.76 -20.12
CA PRO A 21 -33.80 -9.33 -19.23
C PRO A 21 -34.10 -7.83 -19.40
N GLU A 22 -35.37 -7.45 -19.28
CA GLU A 22 -35.80 -6.06 -19.27
C GLU A 22 -35.60 -5.45 -17.88
N GLU A 23 -34.77 -4.42 -17.79
CA GLU A 23 -34.46 -3.73 -16.53
C GLU A 23 -35.54 -2.68 -16.23
N LYS A 24 -36.38 -2.95 -15.23
CA LYS A 24 -37.32 -1.96 -14.69
C LYS A 24 -36.59 -1.05 -13.70
N GLN A 25 -36.70 0.26 -13.90
CA GLN A 25 -36.16 1.26 -12.98
C GLN A 25 -37.24 1.67 -11.97
N ASP A 26 -37.20 1.10 -10.77
CA ASP A 26 -38.04 1.53 -9.66
C ASP A 26 -37.47 2.82 -9.06
N THR A 27 -38.16 3.94 -9.24
CA THR A 27 -37.78 5.22 -8.63
C THR A 27 -38.70 5.48 -7.43
N ILE A 28 -38.20 5.26 -6.22
CA ILE A 28 -38.82 5.77 -4.99
C ILE A 28 -38.12 7.08 -4.64
N THR A 29 -38.85 8.19 -4.67
CA THR A 29 -38.36 9.50 -4.23
C THR A 29 -38.48 9.62 -2.71
N VAL A 30 -37.34 9.53 -2.01
CA VAL A 30 -37.26 9.73 -0.55
C VAL A 30 -37.02 11.21 -0.27
N SER A 31 -37.91 11.84 0.51
CA SER A 31 -37.74 13.22 0.98
C SER A 31 -36.63 13.33 2.02
N ILE A 32 -35.62 14.15 1.72
CA ILE A 32 -34.38 14.35 2.50
C ILE A 32 -34.50 15.38 3.62
N ASP A 33 -35.70 15.82 3.97
CA ASP A 33 -35.97 17.04 4.76
C ASP A 33 -35.61 16.94 6.25
N SER A 34 -34.95 15.86 6.69
CA SER A 34 -34.60 15.63 8.10
C SER A 34 -33.13 15.29 8.34
N LEU A 35 -32.26 15.43 7.34
CA LEU A 35 -30.84 15.19 7.51
C LEU A 35 -30.12 16.46 8.00
N VAL A 36 -30.34 16.80 9.27
CA VAL A 36 -29.38 17.66 9.98
C VAL A 36 -28.09 16.84 10.13
N PRO A 37 -26.96 17.26 9.56
CA PRO A 37 -25.72 16.54 9.77
C PRO A 37 -25.29 16.78 11.21
N VAL A 38 -25.60 15.83 12.09
CA VAL A 38 -24.91 15.70 13.37
C VAL A 38 -23.46 15.45 12.99
N LYS A 39 -22.62 16.47 13.14
CA LYS A 39 -21.17 16.27 13.11
C LYS A 39 -20.87 15.35 14.27
N GLU A 40 -20.75 14.06 13.98
CA GLU A 40 -20.12 13.10 14.89
C GLU A 40 -18.71 13.63 15.12
N ILE A 41 -18.49 14.22 16.29
CA ILE A 41 -17.14 14.54 16.74
C ILE A 41 -16.54 13.19 17.08
N ASP A 42 -15.92 12.56 16.07
CA ASP A 42 -15.13 11.36 16.27
C ASP A 42 -13.93 11.76 17.13
N THR A 43 -14.07 11.59 18.45
CA THR A 43 -12.97 11.76 19.37
C THR A 43 -12.01 10.60 19.16
N THR A 44 -11.07 10.79 18.24
CA THR A 44 -9.84 10.02 18.23
C THR A 44 -9.07 10.43 19.48
N VAL A 45 -9.17 9.61 20.53
CA VAL A 45 -8.33 9.71 21.72
C VAL A 45 -6.89 9.61 21.21
N GLN A 46 -6.23 10.75 21.04
CA GLN A 46 -4.83 10.77 20.67
C GLN A 46 -4.07 10.22 21.87
N ASP A 47 -3.65 8.97 21.74
CA ASP A 47 -2.83 8.32 22.74
C ASP A 47 -1.63 9.22 23.02
N SER A 48 -1.42 9.55 24.30
CA SER A 48 -0.37 10.46 24.78
C SER A 48 1.03 9.81 24.73
N VAL A 49 1.22 8.80 23.88
CA VAL A 49 2.50 8.16 23.68
C VAL A 49 3.39 9.12 22.91
N LYS A 50 4.31 9.75 23.65
CA LYS A 50 5.37 10.57 23.10
C LYS A 50 6.08 9.76 21.99
N PRO A 51 6.19 10.29 20.76
CA PRO A 51 6.89 9.59 19.70
C PRO A 51 8.31 9.28 20.15
N LYS A 52 8.76 8.04 19.92
CA LYS A 52 10.12 7.63 20.24
C LYS A 52 11.07 8.59 19.53
N LYS A 53 12.05 9.12 20.27
CA LYS A 53 13.08 10.00 19.67
C LYS A 53 13.71 9.27 18.49
N GLU A 54 13.63 9.89 17.32
CA GLU A 54 14.31 9.40 16.12
C GLU A 54 15.82 9.34 16.40
N PHE A 55 16.46 8.27 15.98
CA PHE A 55 17.88 8.01 16.29
C PHE A 55 18.84 8.94 15.54
N LEU A 56 18.37 9.61 14.48
CA LEU A 56 19.18 10.48 13.63
C LEU A 56 18.89 11.95 13.96
N THR A 57 19.63 12.49 14.93
CA THR A 57 19.50 13.89 15.39
C THR A 57 20.15 14.93 14.47
N GLY A 58 20.89 14.53 13.43
CA GLY A 58 21.48 15.47 12.46
C GLY A 58 22.62 14.87 11.63
N LEU A 59 22.94 15.53 10.52
CA LEU A 59 24.13 15.25 9.71
C LEU A 59 25.35 15.88 10.40
N VAL A 60 26.31 15.05 10.83
CA VAL A 60 27.59 15.53 11.39
C VAL A 60 28.67 15.34 10.33
N THR A 61 29.18 16.44 9.78
CA THR A 61 30.38 16.43 8.93
C THR A 61 31.61 16.36 9.81
N TYR A 62 32.48 15.39 9.56
CA TYR A 62 33.72 15.23 10.31
C TYR A 62 34.84 14.80 9.36
N LYS A 63 36.07 15.23 9.65
CA LYS A 63 37.25 14.92 8.83
C LYS A 63 38.38 14.42 9.72
N ALA A 64 39.03 13.34 9.28
CA ALA A 64 40.26 12.81 9.88
C ALA A 64 41.26 12.55 8.75
N THR A 65 42.55 12.78 9.02
CA THR A 65 43.60 12.60 7.99
C THR A 65 43.99 11.14 7.81
N ASP A 66 44.08 10.37 8.91
CA ASP A 66 44.59 9.00 8.84
C ASP A 66 43.46 7.98 8.78
N TYR A 67 42.65 7.89 9.84
CA TYR A 67 41.53 6.95 9.89
C TYR A 67 40.47 7.35 10.93
N THR A 68 39.29 6.74 10.78
CA THR A 68 38.21 6.81 11.78
C THR A 68 37.90 5.42 12.29
N SER A 69 37.53 5.32 13.56
CA SER A 69 37.14 4.05 14.19
C SER A 69 35.85 4.22 14.97
N PHE A 70 34.87 3.35 14.71
CA PHE A 70 33.58 3.39 15.41
C PHE A 70 33.50 2.29 16.46
N ASN A 71 33.41 2.69 17.73
CA ASN A 71 33.22 1.76 18.83
C ASN A 71 31.72 1.54 19.09
N LYS A 72 31.20 0.38 18.68
CA LYS A 72 29.79 0.00 18.85
C LYS A 72 29.36 -0.14 20.31
N LYS A 73 30.26 -0.56 21.19
CA LYS A 73 29.96 -0.75 22.63
C LYS A 73 29.74 0.58 23.32
N GLU A 74 30.54 1.58 22.97
CA GLU A 74 30.45 2.93 23.52
C GLU A 74 29.54 3.85 22.71
N GLN A 75 29.17 3.43 21.50
CA GLN A 75 28.44 4.23 20.50
C GLN A 75 29.16 5.55 20.20
N ARG A 76 30.50 5.51 20.09
CA ARG A 76 31.35 6.68 19.83
C ARG A 76 32.18 6.50 18.56
N LEU A 77 32.33 7.60 17.82
CA LEU A 77 33.22 7.70 16.67
C LEU A 77 34.53 8.36 17.12
N TYR A 78 35.66 7.72 16.81
CA TYR A 78 37.00 8.22 17.07
C TYR A 78 37.66 8.66 15.76
N LEU A 79 38.26 9.84 15.79
CA LEU A 79 38.95 10.45 14.66
C LEU A 79 40.43 10.62 15.02
N TYR A 80 41.31 10.08 14.18
CA TYR A 80 42.75 10.08 14.46
C TYR A 80 43.48 11.00 13.48
N ASN A 81 44.36 11.83 14.05
CA ASN A 81 45.23 12.80 13.38
C ASN A 81 44.49 13.97 12.69
N MET A 82 44.81 15.20 13.11
CA MET A 82 44.22 16.47 12.63
C MET A 82 42.68 16.41 12.49
N ALA A 83 42.00 15.94 13.53
CA ALA A 83 40.54 15.80 13.50
C ALA A 83 39.85 17.17 13.56
N GLU A 84 38.94 17.41 12.62
CA GLU A 84 38.07 18.58 12.56
C GLU A 84 36.59 18.12 12.58
N VAL A 85 35.76 18.79 13.37
CA VAL A 85 34.34 18.49 13.60
C VAL A 85 33.51 19.75 13.37
#